data_AF-A0A5J4PF37-F1
#
_entry.id   AF-A0A5J4PF37-F1
#
_cell.length_a   1.000
_cell.length_b   1.000
_cell.length_c   1.000
_cell.angle_alpha   90.00
_cell.angle_beta   90.00
_cell.angle_gamma   90.00
#
_symmetry.space_group_name_H-M   'P 1'
#
loop_
_entity.id
_entity.type
_entity.pdbx_description
1 polymer ?
#
loop_
_entity_poly.entity_id
_entity_poly.type
_entity_poly.pdbx_seq_one_letter_code
_entity_poly.pdbx_strand_id
1 'polypeptide(L)'
;MILILGWVFVPFYSRSMVYTMPEFLERRYNPQSRTILSVISLLSYVLTKVAVTVYAGGLVFQQVFGIKELWGIDFFWIAAIGLVLITAVYTVFGGMKSVLYTSVLQTPILLLGSLIILVLGFRELGGWDEMMKVCGAVTVNEYGDSMTSLIRSNSDANFPWLGALIGSAIIGFWYWCTDQYIVQRVLSGKNERESRRGAIFGAYLKLLPVFLFLIPGMIAFALHQKMLPGGGFLPLLESGNVNADAAFPTLVA
;
A
#
# COMPACT_ATOMS: atom_id res chain seq x y z
N MET A 1 -10.60 5.77 -10.71
CA MET A 1 -10.53 7.13 -10.14
C MET A 1 -9.29 7.92 -10.58
N ILE A 2 -8.10 7.32 -10.71
CA ILE A 2 -6.89 8.01 -11.25
C ILE A 2 -7.13 8.68 -12.60
N LEU A 3 -7.91 8.07 -13.50
CA LEU A 3 -8.24 8.69 -14.79
C LEU A 3 -9.04 9.98 -14.64
N ILE A 4 -9.90 10.08 -13.61
CA ILE A 4 -10.63 11.32 -13.28
C ILE A 4 -9.65 12.39 -12.80
N LEU A 5 -8.68 12.02 -11.96
CA LEU A 5 -7.57 12.91 -11.61
C LEU A 5 -6.90 13.45 -12.88
N GLY A 6 -6.49 12.55 -13.79
CA GLY A 6 -5.80 12.90 -15.02
C GLY A 6 -6.62 13.74 -16.00
N TRP A 7 -7.92 13.50 -16.18
CA TRP A 7 -8.70 14.21 -17.21
C TRP A 7 -9.45 15.43 -16.70
N VAL A 8 -9.86 15.44 -15.44
CA VAL A 8 -10.70 16.49 -14.87
C VAL A 8 -9.90 17.37 -13.93
N PHE A 9 -9.20 16.78 -12.97
CA PHE A 9 -8.56 17.54 -11.91
C PHE A 9 -7.19 18.12 -12.30
N VAL A 10 -6.42 17.44 -13.15
CA VAL A 10 -5.14 18.00 -13.63
C VAL A 10 -5.34 19.34 -14.34
N PRO A 11 -6.22 19.47 -15.36
CA PRO A 11 -6.47 20.76 -16.00
C PRO A 11 -7.02 21.79 -15.00
N PHE A 12 -7.87 21.35 -14.08
CA PHE A 12 -8.47 22.23 -13.08
C PHE A 12 -7.42 22.81 -12.11
N TYR A 13 -6.56 21.97 -11.53
CA TYR A 13 -5.52 22.41 -10.60
C TYR A 13 -4.38 23.18 -11.29
N SER A 14 -4.03 22.78 -12.52
CA SER A 14 -3.01 23.52 -13.27
C SER A 14 -3.43 24.96 -13.56
N ARG A 15 -4.74 25.22 -13.75
CA ARG A 15 -5.28 26.57 -13.98
C ARG A 15 -5.50 27.37 -12.70
N SER A 16 -5.70 26.70 -11.56
CA SER A 16 -5.90 27.40 -10.29
C SER A 16 -4.61 27.97 -9.70
N MET A 17 -3.43 27.59 -10.23
CA MET A 17 -2.12 28.12 -9.82
C MET A 17 -1.90 28.01 -8.31
N VAL A 18 -2.30 26.87 -7.74
CA VAL A 18 -2.13 26.51 -6.32
C VAL A 18 -1.09 25.40 -6.21
N TYR A 19 -0.35 25.37 -5.11
CA TYR A 19 0.65 24.33 -4.84
C TYR A 19 0.17 23.29 -3.84
N THR A 20 -0.86 23.64 -3.04
CA THR A 20 -1.39 22.75 -2.00
C THR A 20 -2.92 22.73 -1.99
N MET A 21 -3.49 21.61 -1.53
CA MET A 21 -4.92 21.43 -1.34
C MET A 21 -5.51 22.39 -0.28
N PRO A 22 -4.83 22.67 0.84
CA PRO A 22 -5.30 23.70 1.76
C PRO A 22 -5.29 25.11 1.17
N GLU A 23 -4.27 25.47 0.36
CA GLU A 23 -4.24 26.75 -0.36
C GLU A 23 -5.40 26.85 -1.36
N PHE A 24 -5.72 25.74 -2.05
CA PHE A 24 -6.89 25.68 -2.92
C PHE A 24 -8.20 25.98 -2.16
N LEU A 25 -8.41 25.37 -1.00
CA LEU A 25 -9.58 25.66 -0.16
C LEU A 25 -9.60 27.10 0.36
N GLU A 26 -8.45 27.66 0.71
CA GLU A 26 -8.35 29.05 1.15
C GLU A 26 -8.83 30.02 0.06
N ARG A 27 -8.32 29.86 -1.17
CA ARG A 27 -8.72 30.70 -2.31
C ARG A 27 -10.19 30.54 -2.66
N ARG A 28 -10.75 29.34 -2.51
CA ARG A 28 -12.13 29.05 -2.87
C ARG A 28 -13.14 29.47 -1.80
N TYR A 29 -12.77 29.39 -0.52
CA TYR A 29 -13.67 29.59 0.61
C TYR A 29 -13.13 30.66 1.55
N ASN A 30 -12.23 30.29 2.47
CA ASN A 30 -11.66 31.19 3.48
C ASN A 30 -10.44 30.55 4.19
N PRO A 31 -9.65 31.36 4.94
CA PRO A 31 -8.50 30.85 5.71
C PRO A 31 -8.86 29.81 6.78
N GLN A 32 -10.06 29.87 7.37
CA GLN A 32 -10.51 28.90 8.38
C GLN A 32 -10.62 27.49 7.78
N SER A 33 -11.13 27.38 6.55
CA SER A 33 -11.25 26.10 5.82
C SER A 33 -9.88 25.47 5.57
N ARG A 34 -8.87 26.29 5.25
CA ARG A 34 -7.47 25.85 5.13
C ARG A 34 -6.94 25.28 6.44
N THR A 35 -7.12 25.99 7.54
CA THR A 35 -6.60 25.56 8.85
C THR A 35 -7.24 24.24 9.28
N ILE A 36 -8.56 24.12 9.17
CA ILE A 36 -9.29 22.89 9.51
C ILE A 36 -8.79 21.72 8.66
N LEU A 37 -8.72 21.87 7.33
CA LEU A 37 -8.24 20.80 6.47
C LEU A 37 -6.79 20.43 6.79
N SER A 38 -5.91 21.42 6.99
CA SER A 38 -4.50 21.19 7.25
C SER A 38 -4.27 20.41 8.54
N VAL A 39 -4.93 20.80 9.64
CA VAL A 39 -4.80 20.12 10.93
C VAL A 39 -5.29 18.69 10.84
N ILE A 40 -6.51 18.48 10.33
CA ILE A 40 -7.09 17.14 10.19
C ILE A 40 -6.21 16.27 9.28
N SER A 41 -5.79 16.80 8.13
CA SER A 41 -4.99 16.04 7.17
C SER A 41 -3.62 15.68 7.73
N LEU A 42 -2.90 16.62 8.37
CA LEU A 42 -1.57 16.37 8.93
C LEU A 42 -1.62 15.34 10.05
N LEU A 43 -2.55 15.48 11.00
CA LEU A 43 -2.74 14.51 12.08
C LEU A 43 -3.08 13.13 11.51
N SER A 44 -4.02 13.08 10.56
CA SER A 44 -4.39 11.81 9.91
C SER A 44 -3.20 11.19 9.18
N TYR A 45 -2.37 11.99 8.50
CA TYR A 45 -1.20 11.50 7.77
C TYR A 45 -0.16 10.87 8.70
N VAL A 46 0.12 11.52 9.83
CA VAL A 46 1.07 10.99 10.83
C VAL A 46 0.55 9.67 11.41
N LEU A 47 -0.71 9.66 11.87
CA LEU A 47 -1.28 8.51 12.56
C LEU A 47 -1.55 7.31 11.65
N THR A 48 -1.95 7.55 10.40
CA THR A 48 -2.40 6.45 9.51
C THR A 48 -1.36 6.05 8.47
N LYS A 49 -0.53 6.98 7.97
CA LYS A 49 0.43 6.67 6.90
C LYS A 49 1.84 6.53 7.44
N VAL A 50 2.32 7.51 8.19
CA VAL A 50 3.70 7.47 8.71
C VAL A 50 3.84 6.32 9.71
N ALA A 51 2.94 6.19 10.68
CA ALA A 51 2.98 5.11 11.66
C ALA A 51 2.97 3.71 11.01
N VAL A 52 2.04 3.47 10.07
CA VAL A 52 1.95 2.17 9.37
C VAL A 52 3.19 1.91 8.50
N THR A 53 3.74 2.92 7.84
CA THR A 53 4.95 2.76 7.01
C THR A 53 6.17 2.42 7.87
N VAL A 54 6.31 3.08 9.02
CA VAL A 54 7.41 2.82 9.97
C VAL A 54 7.27 1.45 10.60
N TYR A 55 6.06 1.05 10.99
CA TYR A 55 5.76 -0.29 11.49
C TYR A 55 6.11 -1.37 10.46
N ALA A 56 5.60 -1.26 9.24
CA ALA A 56 5.89 -2.22 8.18
C ALA A 56 7.39 -2.29 7.86
N GLY A 57 8.08 -1.14 7.83
CA GLY A 57 9.53 -1.08 7.63
C GLY A 57 10.31 -1.78 8.73
N GLY A 58 9.98 -1.54 10.00
CA GLY A 58 10.60 -2.21 11.14
C GLY A 58 10.40 -3.73 11.09
N LEU A 59 9.17 -4.18 10.80
CA LEU A 59 8.84 -5.59 10.68
C LEU A 59 9.61 -6.27 9.53
N VAL A 60 9.69 -5.64 8.36
CA VAL A 60 10.45 -6.17 7.21
C VAL A 60 11.91 -6.40 7.59
N PHE A 61 12.56 -5.41 8.21
CA PHE A 61 13.96 -5.54 8.60
C PHE A 61 14.17 -6.63 9.65
N GLN A 62 13.29 -6.74 10.65
CA GLN A 62 13.36 -7.78 11.66
C GLN A 62 13.25 -9.19 11.06
N GLN A 63 12.33 -9.38 10.11
CA GLN A 63 12.13 -10.68 9.46
C GLN A 63 13.25 -11.03 8.49
N VAL A 64 13.67 -10.09 7.63
CA VAL A 64 14.70 -10.34 6.60
C VAL A 64 16.07 -10.59 7.22
N PHE A 65 16.44 -9.88 8.29
CA PHE A 65 17.71 -10.11 8.96
C PHE A 65 17.65 -11.25 9.99
N GLY A 66 16.46 -11.71 10.38
CA GLY A 66 16.29 -12.77 11.39
C GLY A 66 16.77 -12.38 12.79
N ILE A 67 16.99 -11.09 13.06
CA ILE A 67 17.50 -10.59 14.34
C ILE A 67 16.31 -10.11 15.17
N LYS A 68 16.04 -10.79 16.29
CA LYS A 68 14.98 -10.39 17.23
C LYS A 68 15.43 -9.25 18.13
N GLU A 69 16.64 -9.36 18.68
CA GLU A 69 17.20 -8.37 19.59
C GLU A 69 18.65 -8.07 19.23
N LEU A 70 19.04 -6.81 19.36
CA LEU A 70 20.41 -6.36 19.19
C LEU A 70 20.75 -5.44 20.37
N TRP A 71 21.82 -5.75 21.11
CA TRP A 71 22.21 -5.00 22.32
C TRP A 71 21.11 -4.98 23.42
N GLY A 72 20.29 -6.03 23.51
CA GLY A 72 19.19 -6.11 24.48
C GLY A 72 18.00 -5.19 24.19
N ILE A 73 17.95 -4.62 22.98
CA ILE A 73 16.82 -3.84 22.47
C ILE A 73 16.20 -4.62 21.32
N ASP A 74 14.87 -4.66 21.26
CA ASP A 74 14.15 -5.24 20.12
C ASP A 74 14.58 -4.53 18.83
N PHE A 75 15.07 -5.34 17.88
CA PHE A 75 15.58 -4.86 16.61
C PHE A 75 14.53 -4.09 15.80
N PHE A 76 13.24 -4.37 16.03
CA PHE A 76 12.13 -3.60 15.47
C PHE A 76 12.29 -2.09 15.73
N TRP A 77 12.57 -1.67 16.97
CA TRP A 77 12.69 -0.25 17.32
C TRP A 77 13.92 0.39 16.70
N ILE A 78 15.03 -0.35 16.68
CA ILE A 78 16.29 0.11 16.07
C ILE A 78 16.06 0.34 14.57
N ALA A 79 15.45 -0.62 13.88
CA ALA A 79 15.14 -0.52 12.46
C ALA A 79 14.12 0.60 12.16
N ALA A 80 13.06 0.71 12.96
CA ALA A 80 12.02 1.72 12.81
C ALA A 80 12.58 3.15 12.96
N ILE A 81 13.34 3.42 14.02
CA ILE A 81 13.96 4.73 14.27
C ILE A 81 15.02 5.01 13.21
N GLY A 82 15.86 4.03 12.87
CA GLY A 82 16.86 4.16 11.82
C GLY A 82 16.24 4.54 10.47
N LEU A 83 15.15 3.87 10.09
CA LEU A 83 14.40 4.17 8.87
C LEU A 83 13.86 5.61 8.86
N VAL A 84 13.31 6.07 9.98
CA VAL A 84 12.80 7.45 10.13
C VAL A 84 13.94 8.46 9.99
N LEU A 85 15.06 8.24 10.67
CA LEU A 85 16.21 9.17 10.64
C LEU A 85 16.82 9.27 9.25
N ILE A 86 17.08 8.13 8.60
CA ILE A 86 17.62 8.11 7.23
C ILE A 86 16.66 8.82 6.28
N THR A 87 15.36 8.53 6.40
CA THR A 87 14.31 9.16 5.58
C THR A 87 14.22 10.65 5.80
N ALA A 88 14.29 11.10 7.05
CA ALA A 88 14.30 12.50 7.40
C ALA A 88 15.52 13.22 6.80
N VAL A 89 16.72 12.64 6.92
CA VAL A 89 17.96 13.22 6.38
C VAL A 89 17.85 13.48 4.88
N TYR A 90 17.59 12.46 4.05
CA TYR A 90 17.56 12.68 2.60
C TYR A 90 16.36 13.53 2.14
N THR A 91 15.28 13.56 2.93
CA THR A 91 14.09 14.38 2.62
C THR A 91 14.31 15.85 2.97
N VAL A 92 14.92 16.15 4.13
CA VAL A 92 15.22 17.52 4.57
C VAL A 92 16.21 18.19 3.61
N PHE A 93 17.28 17.48 3.23
CA PHE A 93 18.29 18.04 2.31
C PHE A 93 17.82 18.08 0.85
N GLY A 94 17.04 17.08 0.41
CA GLY A 94 16.72 16.90 -0.99
C GLY A 94 15.35 17.42 -1.43
N GLY A 95 14.44 17.69 -0.49
CA GLY A 95 13.08 18.13 -0.73
C GLY A 95 12.26 17.16 -1.60
N MET A 96 11.20 17.68 -2.22
CA MET A 96 10.30 16.88 -3.07
C MET A 96 11.02 16.25 -4.27
N LYS A 97 12.06 16.90 -4.81
CA LYS A 97 12.84 16.36 -5.92
C LYS A 97 13.50 15.03 -5.53
N SER A 98 14.21 14.99 -4.40
CA SER A 98 14.85 13.76 -3.90
C SER A 98 13.84 12.62 -3.70
N VAL A 99 12.70 12.91 -3.07
CA VAL A 99 11.62 11.94 -2.85
C VAL A 99 11.08 11.36 -4.16
N LEU A 100 10.97 12.18 -5.21
CA LEU A 100 10.53 11.72 -6.52
C LEU A 100 11.58 10.83 -7.21
N TYR A 101 12.86 11.20 -7.15
CA TYR A 101 13.93 10.38 -7.74
C TYR A 101 14.05 9.02 -7.04
N THR A 102 14.01 8.99 -5.71
CA THR A 102 14.02 7.71 -4.98
C THR A 102 12.80 6.86 -5.34
N SER A 103 11.61 7.45 -5.48
CA SER A 103 10.41 6.73 -5.91
C SER A 103 10.58 6.11 -7.32
N VAL A 104 11.20 6.84 -8.25
CA VAL A 104 11.44 6.35 -9.63
C VAL A 104 12.42 5.18 -9.63
N LEU A 105 13.47 5.23 -8.81
CA LEU A 105 14.42 4.13 -8.66
C LEU A 105 13.81 2.91 -7.97
N GLN A 106 12.97 3.13 -6.96
CA GLN A 106 12.31 2.06 -6.21
C GLN A 106 11.26 1.32 -7.04
N THR A 107 10.54 2.01 -7.93
CA THR A 107 9.47 1.41 -8.72
C THR A 107 9.90 0.14 -9.49
N PRO A 108 10.94 0.15 -10.35
CA PRO A 108 11.36 -1.05 -11.06
C PRO A 108 11.91 -2.13 -10.11
N ILE A 109 12.58 -1.74 -9.02
CA ILE A 109 13.08 -2.70 -8.01
C ILE A 109 11.92 -3.45 -7.38
N LEU A 110 10.85 -2.74 -6.97
CA LEU A 110 9.66 -3.34 -6.40
C LEU A 110 8.92 -4.22 -7.42
N LEU A 111 8.76 -3.75 -8.65
CA LEU A 111 8.09 -4.53 -9.70
C LEU A 111 8.83 -5.83 -10.02
N LEU A 112 10.15 -5.78 -10.17
CA LEU A 112 10.98 -6.95 -10.43
C LEU A 112 11.06 -7.88 -9.22
N GLY A 113 11.24 -7.32 -8.01
CA GLY A 113 11.27 -8.10 -6.77
C GLY A 113 9.96 -8.85 -6.54
N SER A 114 8.82 -8.18 -6.68
CA SER A 114 7.50 -8.82 -6.58
C SER A 114 7.28 -9.88 -7.66
N LEU A 115 7.76 -9.67 -8.88
CA LEU A 115 7.66 -10.66 -9.96
C LEU A 115 8.50 -11.91 -9.65
N ILE A 116 9.71 -11.73 -9.11
CA ILE A 116 10.58 -12.84 -8.70
C ILE A 116 9.91 -13.64 -7.59
N ILE A 117 9.39 -12.98 -6.55
CA ILE A 117 8.68 -13.63 -5.44
C ILE A 117 7.46 -14.41 -5.96
N LEU A 118 6.69 -13.82 -6.88
CA LEU A 118 5.54 -14.48 -7.48
C LEU A 118 5.93 -15.79 -8.19
N VAL A 119 6.98 -15.75 -9.02
CA VAL A 119 7.44 -16.92 -9.79
C VAL A 119 8.02 -18.00 -8.87
N LEU A 120 8.89 -17.62 -7.93
CA LEU A 120 9.48 -18.56 -6.98
C LEU A 120 8.44 -19.16 -6.05
N GLY A 121 7.51 -18.33 -5.55
CA GLY A 121 6.41 -18.76 -4.70
C GLY A 121 5.49 -19.79 -5.38
N PHE A 122 5.15 -19.58 -6.65
CA PHE A 122 4.39 -20.59 -7.40
C PHE A 122 5.18 -21.88 -7.60
N ARG A 123 6.48 -21.79 -7.89
CA ARG A 123 7.34 -22.97 -8.06
C ARG A 123 7.36 -23.82 -6.78
N GLU A 124 7.48 -23.19 -5.62
CA GLU A 124 7.52 -23.87 -4.32
C GLU A 124 6.17 -24.46 -3.92
N LEU A 125 5.08 -23.72 -4.16
CA LEU A 125 3.73 -24.16 -3.81
C LEU A 125 3.28 -25.37 -4.66
N GLY A 126 3.68 -25.41 -5.93
CA GLY A 126 3.22 -26.40 -6.91
C GLY A 126 2.31 -25.81 -8.00
N GLY A 127 2.27 -24.47 -8.13
CA GLY A 127 1.56 -23.76 -9.19
C GLY A 127 0.24 -23.11 -8.76
N TRP A 128 -0.44 -22.53 -9.75
CA TRP A 128 -1.71 -21.81 -9.59
C TRP A 128 -2.84 -22.71 -9.08
N ASP A 129 -2.95 -23.92 -9.62
CA ASP A 129 -4.06 -24.82 -9.30
C ASP A 129 -4.02 -25.27 -7.84
N GLU A 130 -2.82 -25.52 -7.29
CA GLU A 130 -2.66 -25.86 -5.88
C GLU A 130 -3.01 -24.67 -4.97
N MET A 131 -2.61 -23.45 -5.35
CA MET A 131 -3.02 -22.23 -4.64
C MET A 131 -4.55 -22.10 -4.61
N MET A 132 -5.21 -22.25 -5.75
CA MET A 132 -6.65 -22.12 -5.86
C MET A 132 -7.39 -23.22 -5.09
N LYS A 133 -6.85 -24.44 -5.06
CA LYS A 133 -7.41 -25.55 -4.27
C LYS A 133 -7.32 -25.26 -2.78
N VAL A 134 -6.15 -24.86 -2.28
CA VAL A 134 -5.94 -24.59 -0.84
C VAL A 134 -6.73 -23.37 -0.39
N CYS A 135 -6.61 -22.24 -1.09
CA CYS A 135 -7.34 -21.02 -0.76
C CYS A 135 -8.86 -21.17 -0.98
N GLY A 136 -9.27 -21.89 -2.02
CA GLY A 136 -10.69 -22.12 -2.34
C GLY A 136 -11.41 -23.00 -1.31
N ALA A 137 -10.69 -23.87 -0.61
CA ALA A 137 -11.24 -24.68 0.48
C ALA A 137 -11.52 -23.86 1.76
N VAL A 138 -10.99 -22.64 1.87
CA VAL A 138 -11.19 -21.78 3.04
C VAL A 138 -12.47 -20.97 2.87
N THR A 139 -13.52 -21.37 3.59
CA THR A 139 -14.76 -20.59 3.69
C THR A 139 -14.53 -19.34 4.55
N VAL A 140 -14.86 -18.16 4.00
CA VAL A 140 -14.64 -16.87 4.68
C VAL A 140 -15.91 -16.29 5.31
N ASN A 141 -17.08 -16.82 4.96
CA ASN A 141 -18.35 -16.44 5.55
C ASN A 141 -19.37 -17.60 5.47
N GLU A 142 -20.53 -17.40 6.11
CA GLU A 142 -21.66 -18.34 6.12
C GLU A 142 -22.39 -18.48 4.77
N TYR A 143 -22.11 -17.59 3.82
CA TYR A 143 -22.74 -17.55 2.50
C TYR A 143 -22.06 -18.45 1.46
N GLY A 144 -21.02 -19.19 1.87
CA GLY A 144 -20.26 -20.08 0.99
C GLY A 144 -19.18 -19.39 0.17
N ASP A 145 -18.87 -18.11 0.45
CA ASP A 145 -17.72 -17.46 -0.17
C ASP A 145 -16.42 -18.07 0.36
N SER A 146 -15.45 -18.21 -0.54
CA SER A 146 -14.11 -18.66 -0.18
C SER A 146 -13.08 -17.53 -0.24
N MET A 147 -11.85 -17.80 0.19
CA MET A 147 -10.75 -16.83 0.09
C MET A 147 -10.50 -16.38 -1.36
N THR A 148 -10.89 -17.19 -2.35
CA THR A 148 -10.75 -16.88 -3.77
C THR A 148 -11.93 -16.06 -4.35
N SER A 149 -13.01 -15.87 -3.59
CA SER A 149 -14.18 -15.09 -4.02
C SER A 149 -13.86 -13.60 -4.05
N LEU A 150 -13.71 -13.04 -5.27
CA LEU A 150 -13.54 -11.59 -5.46
C LEU A 150 -14.84 -10.80 -5.26
N ILE A 151 -15.98 -11.42 -5.56
CA ILE A 151 -17.30 -10.85 -5.34
C ILE A 151 -17.94 -11.70 -4.24
N ARG A 152 -18.13 -11.10 -3.07
CA ARG A 152 -18.77 -11.74 -1.92
C ARG A 152 -20.27 -11.47 -1.88
N SER A 153 -20.99 -12.20 -1.03
CA SER A 153 -22.38 -11.91 -0.71
C SER A 153 -22.55 -10.45 -0.24
N ASN A 154 -23.64 -9.80 -0.65
CA ASN A 154 -24.02 -8.49 -0.09
C ASN A 154 -24.40 -8.54 1.39
N SER A 155 -24.65 -9.74 1.92
CA SER A 155 -24.92 -9.98 3.33
C SER A 155 -23.66 -10.26 4.15
N ASP A 156 -22.46 -10.33 3.53
CA ASP A 156 -21.20 -10.43 4.27
C ASP A 156 -21.06 -9.21 5.20
N ALA A 157 -20.94 -9.46 6.50
CA ALA A 157 -20.90 -8.40 7.51
C ALA A 157 -19.64 -7.51 7.40
N ASN A 158 -18.54 -8.07 6.89
CA ASN A 158 -17.24 -7.38 6.82
C ASN A 158 -16.98 -6.81 5.43
N PHE A 159 -17.34 -7.55 4.38
CA PHE A 159 -16.97 -7.24 2.99
C PHE A 159 -18.14 -7.40 2.01
N PRO A 160 -19.27 -6.71 2.21
CA PRO A 160 -20.39 -6.76 1.28
C PRO A 160 -19.99 -6.16 -0.07
N TRP A 161 -20.14 -6.88 -1.18
CA TRP A 161 -19.49 -6.49 -2.44
C TRP A 161 -19.95 -5.13 -2.98
N LEU A 162 -21.26 -4.81 -2.92
CA LEU A 162 -21.77 -3.50 -3.33
C LEU A 162 -21.26 -2.38 -2.42
N GLY A 163 -21.23 -2.64 -1.10
CA GLY A 163 -20.70 -1.71 -0.11
C GLY A 163 -19.23 -1.43 -0.35
N ALA A 164 -18.43 -2.47 -0.61
CA ALA A 164 -17.02 -2.36 -0.94
C ALA A 164 -16.81 -1.59 -2.27
N LEU A 165 -17.61 -1.85 -3.30
CA LEU A 165 -17.51 -1.16 -4.60
C LEU A 165 -17.83 0.34 -4.46
N ILE A 166 -18.95 0.69 -3.83
CA ILE A 166 -19.37 2.08 -3.68
C ILE A 166 -18.45 2.82 -2.70
N GLY A 167 -18.16 2.21 -1.55
CA GLY A 167 -17.26 2.77 -0.54
C GLY A 167 -15.86 3.02 -1.09
N SER A 168 -15.29 2.06 -1.82
CA SER A 168 -13.98 2.23 -2.46
C SER A 168 -14.00 3.28 -3.58
N ALA A 169 -15.12 3.49 -4.27
CA ALA A 169 -15.25 4.57 -5.25
C ALA A 169 -15.21 5.95 -4.58
N ILE A 170 -15.92 6.14 -3.46
CA ILE A 170 -15.94 7.39 -2.68
C ILE A 170 -14.55 7.68 -2.10
N ILE A 171 -13.97 6.70 -1.39
CA ILE A 171 -12.63 6.81 -0.80
C ILE A 171 -11.58 7.02 -1.90
N GLY A 172 -11.69 6.28 -3.00
CA GLY A 172 -10.82 6.40 -4.15
C GLY A 172 -10.88 7.78 -4.77
N PHE A 173 -12.06 8.38 -4.91
CA PHE A 173 -12.18 9.74 -5.42
C PHE A 173 -11.44 10.73 -4.52
N TRP A 174 -11.66 10.68 -3.20
CA TRP A 174 -10.94 11.52 -2.24
C TRP A 174 -9.42 11.29 -2.34
N TYR A 175 -8.98 10.04 -2.28
CA TYR A 175 -7.57 9.67 -2.29
C TYR A 175 -6.86 10.14 -3.55
N TRP A 176 -7.42 9.88 -4.74
CA TRP A 176 -6.76 10.23 -5.98
C TRP A 176 -6.87 11.72 -6.31
N CYS A 177 -8.02 12.33 -6.08
CA CYS A 177 -8.29 13.68 -6.56
C CYS A 177 -7.95 14.76 -5.53
N THR A 178 -7.92 14.46 -4.23
CA THR A 178 -7.82 15.48 -3.18
C THR A 178 -6.72 15.23 -2.15
N ASP A 179 -6.10 14.05 -2.14
CA ASP A 179 -4.97 13.77 -1.24
C ASP A 179 -3.75 14.60 -1.67
N GLN A 180 -3.24 15.41 -0.73
CA GLN A 180 -2.11 16.28 -0.96
C GLN A 180 -0.89 15.51 -1.49
N TYR A 181 -0.62 14.31 -1.00
CA TYR A 181 0.54 13.52 -1.44
C TYR A 181 0.48 13.19 -2.94
N ILE A 182 -0.72 12.96 -3.48
CA ILE A 182 -0.92 12.58 -4.88
C ILE A 182 -1.02 13.82 -5.74
N VAL A 183 -1.86 14.78 -5.35
CA VAL A 183 -2.07 16.02 -6.11
C VAL A 183 -0.77 16.80 -6.24
N GLN A 184 0.07 16.84 -5.20
CA GLN A 184 1.35 17.56 -5.26
C GLN A 184 2.34 16.95 -6.26
N ARG A 185 2.38 15.62 -6.39
CA ARG A 185 3.22 14.94 -7.40
C ARG A 185 2.78 15.29 -8.82
N VAL A 186 1.47 15.36 -9.01
CA VAL A 186 0.85 15.72 -10.29
C VAL A 186 1.09 17.19 -10.65
N LEU A 187 0.97 18.10 -9.68
CA LEU A 187 1.27 19.52 -9.84
C LEU A 187 2.77 19.81 -10.06
N SER A 188 3.64 18.91 -9.60
CA SER A 188 5.10 19.00 -9.83
C SER A 188 5.51 18.54 -11.22
N GLY A 189 4.57 18.13 -12.07
CA GLY A 189 4.84 17.76 -13.45
C GLY A 189 5.26 18.97 -14.30
N LYS A 190 6.02 18.71 -15.37
CA LYS A 190 6.58 19.77 -16.23
C LYS A 190 5.53 20.68 -16.87
N ASN A 191 4.38 20.11 -17.20
CA ASN A 191 3.23 20.80 -17.79
C ASN A 191 2.00 19.90 -17.67
N GLU A 192 0.81 20.47 -17.94
CA GLU A 192 -0.46 19.76 -17.88
C GLU A 192 -0.40 18.43 -18.66
N ARG A 193 0.09 18.45 -19.91
CA ARG A 193 0.14 17.26 -20.78
C ARG A 193 0.92 16.10 -20.14
N GLU A 194 2.10 16.38 -19.57
CA GLU A 194 2.93 15.37 -18.92
C GLU A 194 2.33 14.91 -17.59
N SER A 195 1.70 15.80 -16.81
CA SER A 195 0.96 15.41 -15.60
C SER A 195 -0.22 14.48 -15.92
N ARG A 196 -0.95 14.74 -17.01
CA ARG A 196 -2.05 13.89 -17.49
C ARG A 196 -1.55 12.52 -17.95
N ARG A 197 -0.47 12.49 -18.73
CA ARG A 197 0.18 11.24 -19.17
C ARG A 197 0.70 10.43 -17.99
N GLY A 198 1.32 11.08 -17.02
CA GLY A 198 1.77 10.46 -15.78
C GLY A 198 0.63 9.84 -14.99
N ALA A 199 -0.51 10.54 -14.86
CA ALA A 199 -1.70 9.98 -14.22
C ALA A 199 -2.25 8.75 -14.97
N ILE A 200 -2.34 8.80 -16.30
CA ILE A 200 -2.78 7.66 -17.12
C ILE A 200 -1.82 6.47 -16.98
N PHE A 201 -0.51 6.72 -17.06
CA PHE A 201 0.50 5.68 -16.86
C PHE A 201 0.41 5.06 -15.46
N GLY A 202 0.25 5.89 -14.42
CA GLY A 202 -0.01 5.43 -13.06
C GLY A 202 -1.28 4.58 -12.94
N ALA A 203 -2.33 4.89 -13.72
CA ALA A 203 -3.54 4.08 -13.76
C ALA A 203 -3.30 2.69 -14.32
N TYR A 204 -2.49 2.55 -15.38
CA TYR A 204 -2.08 1.25 -15.90
C TYR A 204 -1.26 0.45 -14.88
N LEU A 205 -0.27 1.08 -14.25
CA LEU A 205 0.54 0.41 -13.23
C LEU A 205 -0.30 -0.03 -12.02
N LYS A 206 -1.40 0.67 -11.71
CA LYS A 206 -2.27 0.33 -10.58
C LYS A 206 -3.10 -0.95 -10.79
N LEU A 207 -3.07 -1.55 -11.97
CA LEU A 207 -3.62 -2.89 -12.21
C LEU A 207 -2.68 -4.00 -11.68
N LEU A 208 -1.38 -3.73 -11.58
CA LEU A 208 -0.37 -4.72 -11.19
C LEU A 208 -0.43 -5.18 -9.72
N PRO A 209 -0.76 -4.34 -8.71
CA PRO A 209 -0.81 -4.73 -7.30
C PRO A 209 -1.62 -5.99 -6.97
N VAL A 210 -2.67 -6.31 -7.73
CA VAL A 210 -3.41 -7.57 -7.57
C VAL A 210 -2.49 -8.76 -7.80
N PHE A 211 -1.66 -8.71 -8.82
CA PHE A 211 -0.72 -9.79 -9.14
C PHE A 211 0.53 -9.77 -8.25
N LEU A 212 0.97 -8.59 -7.83
CA LEU A 212 2.26 -8.40 -7.15
C LEU A 212 2.19 -8.43 -5.63
N PHE A 213 1.00 -8.26 -5.04
CA PHE A 213 0.83 -8.27 -3.58
C PHE A 213 -0.25 -9.24 -3.11
N LEU A 214 -1.44 -9.23 -3.75
CA LEU A 214 -2.53 -10.12 -3.34
C LEU A 214 -2.18 -11.59 -3.61
N ILE A 215 -1.72 -11.93 -4.81
CA ILE A 215 -1.35 -13.31 -5.15
C ILE A 215 -0.20 -13.83 -4.27
N PRO A 216 0.93 -13.10 -4.06
CA PRO A 216 1.95 -13.54 -3.11
C PRO A 216 1.42 -13.77 -1.70
N GLY A 217 0.51 -12.92 -1.20
CA GLY A 217 -0.15 -13.16 0.09
C GLY A 217 -0.93 -14.49 0.13
N MET A 218 -1.64 -14.83 -0.94
CA MET A 218 -2.31 -16.13 -1.08
C MET A 218 -1.34 -17.29 -1.16
N ILE A 219 -0.21 -17.13 -1.86
CA ILE A 219 0.85 -18.13 -1.92
C ILE A 219 1.44 -18.38 -0.52
N ALA A 220 1.77 -17.32 0.23
CA ALA A 220 2.28 -17.43 1.59
C ALA A 220 1.31 -18.19 2.50
N PHE A 221 0.01 -17.89 2.40
CA PHE A 221 -1.03 -18.61 3.13
C PHE A 221 -1.08 -20.09 2.73
N ALA A 222 -1.10 -20.39 1.43
CA ALA A 222 -1.19 -21.76 0.93
C ALA A 222 0.05 -22.59 1.30
N LEU A 223 1.25 -21.99 1.24
CA LEU A 223 2.50 -22.59 1.73
C LEU A 223 2.43 -22.86 3.22
N HIS A 224 1.91 -21.92 4.02
CA HIS A 224 1.70 -22.12 5.45
C HIS A 224 0.83 -23.36 5.71
N GLN A 225 -0.31 -23.45 5.04
CA GLN A 225 -1.23 -24.59 5.20
C GLN A 225 -0.57 -25.92 4.82
N LYS A 226 0.19 -25.95 3.73
CA LYS A 226 0.91 -27.14 3.26
C LYS A 226 2.01 -27.58 4.24
N MET A 227 2.68 -26.61 4.89
CA MET A 227 3.79 -26.85 5.82
C MET A 227 3.37 -26.96 7.29
N LEU A 228 2.07 -26.83 7.62
CA LEU A 228 1.55 -26.94 8.99
C LEU A 228 2.03 -28.19 9.74
N PRO A 229 2.09 -29.40 9.13
CA PRO A 229 2.60 -30.59 9.82
C PRO A 229 4.06 -30.49 10.26
N GLY A 230 4.83 -29.54 9.72
CA GLY A 230 6.24 -29.27 10.04
C GLY A 230 6.49 -27.95 10.77
N GLY A 231 5.46 -27.29 11.30
CA GLY A 231 5.58 -26.01 12.03
C GLY A 231 5.09 -24.77 11.29
N GLY A 232 4.63 -24.92 10.04
CA GLY A 232 4.07 -23.83 9.24
C GLY A 232 5.14 -22.89 8.63
N PHE A 233 4.77 -22.18 7.57
CA PHE A 233 5.66 -21.25 6.86
C PHE A 233 5.71 -19.86 7.51
N LEU A 234 4.62 -19.45 8.17
CA LEU A 234 4.43 -18.10 8.67
C LEU A 234 4.55 -18.08 10.19
N PRO A 235 5.14 -17.02 10.77
CA PRO A 235 5.23 -16.89 12.22
C PRO A 235 3.84 -16.74 12.83
N LEU A 236 3.68 -17.23 14.05
CA LEU A 236 2.47 -17.07 14.84
C LEU A 236 2.59 -15.84 15.74
N LEU A 237 1.46 -15.15 15.94
CA LEU A 237 1.29 -14.14 16.98
C LEU A 237 1.24 -14.81 18.36
N GLU A 238 1.42 -14.04 19.42
CA GLU A 238 1.27 -14.52 20.81
C GLU A 238 -0.13 -15.09 21.09
N SER A 239 -1.14 -14.63 20.34
CA SER A 239 -2.51 -15.16 20.38
C SER A 239 -2.67 -16.54 19.73
N GLY A 240 -1.61 -17.10 19.14
CA GLY A 240 -1.62 -18.36 18.38
C GLY A 240 -2.13 -18.24 16.94
N ASN A 241 -2.61 -17.05 16.53
CA ASN A 241 -3.06 -16.80 15.17
C ASN A 241 -1.87 -16.57 14.23
N VAL A 242 -2.04 -16.91 12.94
CA VAL A 242 -1.03 -16.64 11.91
C VAL A 242 -0.80 -15.14 11.77
N ASN A 243 0.47 -14.71 11.79
CA ASN A 243 0.82 -13.32 11.55
C ASN A 243 0.79 -13.02 10.05
N ALA A 244 -0.35 -12.52 9.56
CA ALA A 244 -0.53 -12.14 8.17
C ALA A 244 0.40 -10.98 7.74
N ASP A 245 0.80 -10.11 8.66
CA ASP A 245 1.68 -8.96 8.36
C ASP A 245 3.10 -9.41 7.99
N ALA A 246 3.51 -10.61 8.43
CA ALA A 246 4.78 -11.21 8.10
C ALA A 246 4.78 -11.94 6.74
N ALA A 247 3.63 -12.09 6.06
CA ALA A 247 3.53 -12.90 4.85
C ALA A 247 4.51 -12.50 3.74
N PHE A 248 4.55 -11.20 3.41
CA PHE A 248 5.46 -10.71 2.37
C PHE A 248 6.93 -10.71 2.82
N PRO A 249 7.28 -10.23 4.03
CA PRO A 249 8.65 -10.37 4.54
C PRO A 249 9.18 -11.82 4.55
N THR A 250 8.36 -12.79 4.94
CA THR A 250 8.77 -14.20 5.01
C THR A 250 8.95 -14.82 3.62
N LEU A 251 8.24 -14.36 2.59
CA LEU A 251 8.51 -14.78 1.21
C LEU A 251 9.81 -14.21 0.64
N VAL A 252 10.32 -13.12 1.23
CA VAL A 252 11.56 -12.46 0.80
C VAL A 252 12.79 -13.04 1.51
N ALA A 253 12.63 -13.45 2.77
CA ALA A 253 13.68 -14.02 3.61
C ALA A 253 14.08 -15.42 3.14
#